data_AF-U2ZQU1-F1
#
_entry.id   AF-U2ZQU1-F1
#
_cell.length_a   1.000
_cell.length_b   1.000
_cell.length_c   1.000
_cell.angle_alpha   90.00
_cell.angle_beta   90.00
_cell.angle_gamma   90.00
#
_symmetry.space_group_name_H-M   'P 1'
#
loop_
_entity.id
_entity.type
_entity.pdbx_description
1 polymer ?
#
loop_
_entity_poly.entity_id
_entity_poly.type
_entity_poly.pdbx_seq_one_letter_code
_entity_poly.pdbx_strand_id
1 'polypeptide(L)'
;MIRKSVSELAFVNSGSPMPTVEVDSDSIENAGFSFHHTVMQVLTRLAEQDASLRATLYLYVSASSNFREPGWSEFLLVAGPRKVLLALGAGFERLPAVKSRFSDYVSSAAALRAFHVEGGLVWEPEDANTWYSNGQNLADLTDEAEDDPQPLEEDEEEEDEDWEAEEAEAEDEQDADQSVTANERRAARYRAARSDAKVSSIRAAIEEVFGLPAGSVALCGPDRRALRGDARIRTLRKRWEES
;
A
#
# COMPACT_ATOMS: atom_id res chain seq x y z
N MET A 1 5.85 -17.59 -4.53
CA MET A 1 5.71 -16.20 -4.03
C MET A 1 7.08 -15.53 -4.09
N ILE A 2 7.23 -14.45 -4.84
CA ILE A 2 8.50 -13.74 -5.06
C ILE A 2 8.48 -12.44 -4.24
N ARG A 3 9.58 -12.11 -3.55
CA ARG A 3 9.73 -10.86 -2.80
C ARG A 3 10.86 -10.00 -3.34
N LYS A 4 10.67 -8.69 -3.35
CA LYS A 4 11.66 -7.68 -3.73
C LYS A 4 11.61 -6.49 -2.80
N SER A 5 12.76 -5.88 -2.53
CA SER A 5 12.79 -4.60 -1.85
C SER A 5 12.33 -3.46 -2.77
N VAL A 6 11.87 -2.35 -2.19
CA VAL A 6 11.50 -1.13 -2.92
C VAL A 6 12.63 -0.64 -3.84
N SER A 7 13.90 -0.86 -3.48
CA SER A 7 15.04 -0.46 -4.31
C SER A 7 15.27 -1.33 -5.56
N GLU A 8 14.64 -2.50 -5.63
CA GLU A 8 14.76 -3.45 -6.74
C GLU A 8 13.64 -3.32 -7.77
N LEU A 9 12.62 -2.49 -7.48
CA LEU A 9 11.50 -2.20 -8.37
C LEU A 9 11.63 -0.79 -8.93
N ALA A 10 11.40 -0.65 -10.23
CA ALA A 10 11.47 0.61 -10.96
C ALA A 10 10.11 1.30 -10.96
N PHE A 11 9.70 1.80 -9.79
CA PHE A 11 8.43 2.51 -9.65
C PHE A 11 8.33 3.72 -10.59
N VAL A 12 7.21 3.80 -11.30
CA VAL A 12 6.81 4.99 -12.03
C VAL A 12 6.22 5.98 -11.04
N ASN A 13 6.79 7.18 -10.96
CA ASN A 13 6.27 8.27 -10.15
C ASN A 13 5.86 9.42 -11.06
N SER A 14 4.83 10.17 -10.68
CA SER A 14 4.42 11.41 -11.34
C SER A 14 4.51 12.57 -10.36
N GLY A 15 5.15 13.66 -10.78
CA GLY A 15 5.16 14.91 -10.01
C GLY A 15 3.89 15.75 -10.19
N SER A 16 3.06 15.42 -11.19
CA SER A 16 1.77 16.06 -11.43
C SER A 16 0.61 15.17 -10.98
N PRO A 17 -0.56 15.76 -10.63
CA PRO A 17 -1.79 15.01 -10.44
C PRO A 17 -2.07 14.05 -11.60
N MET A 18 -2.58 12.87 -11.28
CA MET A 18 -2.77 11.76 -12.22
C MET A 18 -4.25 11.45 -12.41
N PRO A 19 -4.66 11.00 -13.62
CA PRO A 19 -6.03 10.60 -13.87
C PRO A 19 -6.39 9.37 -13.03
N THR A 20 -7.66 9.27 -12.65
CA THR A 20 -8.16 8.23 -11.76
C THR A 20 -9.29 7.41 -12.37
N VAL A 21 -9.40 6.16 -11.93
CA VAL A 21 -10.65 5.40 -11.95
C VAL A 21 -11.24 5.50 -10.55
N GLU A 22 -12.45 6.04 -10.45
CA GLU A 22 -13.22 6.14 -9.21
C GLU A 22 -14.26 5.04 -9.18
N VAL A 23 -14.36 4.34 -8.05
CA VAL A 23 -15.33 3.29 -7.79
C VAL A 23 -16.05 3.62 -6.49
N ASP A 24 -17.38 3.54 -6.51
CA ASP A 24 -18.20 3.69 -5.31
C ASP A 24 -18.03 2.47 -4.41
N SER A 25 -17.53 2.67 -3.18
CA SER A 25 -17.18 1.60 -2.24
C SER A 25 -18.37 0.71 -1.90
N ASP A 26 -19.52 1.34 -1.62
CA ASP A 26 -20.72 0.60 -1.25
C ASP A 26 -21.26 -0.20 -2.45
N SER A 27 -21.22 0.35 -3.67
CA SER A 27 -21.72 -0.38 -4.84
C SER A 27 -20.93 -1.65 -5.15
N ILE A 28 -19.61 -1.63 -4.96
CA ILE A 28 -18.78 -2.81 -5.25
C ILE A 28 -18.94 -3.88 -4.19
N GLU A 29 -19.00 -3.48 -2.92
CA GLU A 29 -19.25 -4.38 -1.79
C GLU A 29 -20.65 -5.01 -1.86
N ASN A 30 -21.69 -4.20 -2.08
CA ASN A 30 -23.08 -4.68 -2.19
C ASN A 30 -23.31 -5.60 -3.40
N ALA A 31 -22.54 -5.42 -4.47
CA ALA A 31 -22.57 -6.30 -5.63
C ALA A 31 -21.80 -7.62 -5.42
N GLY A 32 -21.15 -7.79 -4.27
CA GLY A 32 -20.39 -9.01 -3.92
C GLY A 32 -19.05 -9.12 -4.64
N PHE A 33 -18.51 -8.03 -5.18
CA PHE A 33 -17.21 -8.01 -5.84
C PHE A 33 -16.14 -7.45 -4.90
N SER A 34 -14.89 -7.87 -5.13
CA SER A 34 -13.74 -7.31 -4.44
C SER A 34 -13.02 -6.32 -5.35
N PHE A 35 -12.81 -5.10 -4.84
CA PHE A 35 -12.00 -4.09 -5.51
C PHE A 35 -10.60 -4.61 -5.81
N HIS A 36 -9.93 -5.12 -4.78
CA HIS A 36 -8.59 -5.69 -4.87
C HIS A 36 -8.51 -6.80 -5.93
N HIS A 37 -9.42 -7.78 -5.88
CA HIS A 37 -9.45 -8.88 -6.82
C HIS A 37 -9.62 -8.39 -8.27
N THR A 38 -10.51 -7.42 -8.48
CA THR A 38 -10.76 -6.84 -9.81
C THR A 38 -9.51 -6.16 -10.37
N VAL A 39 -8.82 -5.34 -9.54
CA VAL A 39 -7.57 -4.69 -9.94
C VAL A 39 -6.51 -5.74 -10.26
N MET A 40 -6.32 -6.73 -9.39
CA MET A 40 -5.33 -7.79 -9.58
C MET A 40 -5.58 -8.58 -10.86
N GLN A 41 -6.82 -8.94 -11.16
CA GLN A 41 -7.18 -9.65 -12.38
C GLN A 41 -6.85 -8.84 -13.64
N VAL A 42 -7.19 -7.54 -13.65
CA VAL A 42 -6.90 -6.65 -14.78
C VAL A 42 -5.39 -6.48 -14.97
N LEU A 43 -4.66 -6.18 -13.89
CA LEU A 43 -3.22 -5.94 -13.95
C LEU A 43 -2.45 -7.19 -14.33
N THR A 44 -2.82 -8.36 -13.81
CA THR A 44 -2.16 -9.64 -14.13
C THR A 44 -2.27 -9.93 -15.61
N ARG A 45 -3.48 -9.80 -16.17
CA ARG A 45 -3.70 -9.98 -17.60
C ARG A 45 -2.87 -9.03 -18.45
N LEU A 46 -2.75 -7.76 -18.05
CA LEU A 46 -1.95 -6.79 -18.77
C LEU A 46 -0.45 -7.10 -18.70
N ALA A 47 0.02 -7.55 -17.53
CA ALA A 47 1.42 -7.91 -17.30
C ALA A 47 1.81 -9.15 -18.12
N GLU A 48 0.95 -10.17 -18.17
CA GLU A 48 1.14 -11.37 -19.00
C GLU A 48 1.19 -11.05 -20.50
N GLN A 49 0.38 -10.08 -20.96
CA GLN A 49 0.33 -9.67 -22.37
C GLN A 49 1.53 -8.82 -22.79
N ASP A 50 2.14 -8.10 -21.85
CA ASP A 50 3.24 -7.17 -22.12
C ASP A 50 4.23 -7.15 -20.95
N ALA A 51 5.27 -7.99 -21.03
CA ALA A 51 6.31 -8.05 -20.01
C ALA A 51 7.11 -6.76 -19.86
N SER A 52 7.08 -5.86 -20.86
CA SER A 52 7.72 -4.55 -20.81
C SER A 52 6.84 -3.49 -20.14
N LEU A 53 5.58 -3.80 -19.86
CA LEU A 53 4.66 -2.90 -19.19
C LEU A 53 5.20 -2.53 -17.82
N ARG A 54 5.23 -1.22 -17.57
CA ARG A 54 5.59 -0.66 -16.28
C ARG A 54 4.58 0.39 -15.86
N ALA A 55 3.96 0.17 -14.71
CA ALA A 55 2.99 1.10 -14.15
C ALA A 55 2.97 1.01 -12.62
N THR A 56 2.78 2.12 -11.94
CA THR A 56 2.53 2.17 -10.49
C THR A 56 1.14 2.71 -10.25
N LEU A 57 0.37 2.06 -9.41
CA LEU A 57 -0.95 2.50 -9.03
C LEU A 57 -0.96 2.94 -7.58
N TYR A 58 -1.71 4.01 -7.33
CA TYR A 58 -1.92 4.53 -5.99
C TYR A 58 -3.41 4.48 -5.68
N LEU A 59 -3.74 4.15 -4.43
CA LEU A 59 -5.08 4.12 -3.91
C LEU A 59 -5.29 5.34 -3.01
N TYR A 60 -6.31 6.13 -3.33
CA TYR A 60 -6.81 7.21 -2.50
C TYR A 60 -8.26 6.93 -2.18
N VAL A 61 -8.64 7.01 -0.90
CA VAL A 61 -10.02 6.79 -0.45
C VAL A 61 -10.53 8.07 0.16
N SER A 62 -11.72 8.50 -0.24
CA SER A 62 -12.29 9.77 0.23
C SER A 62 -13.81 9.78 0.13
N ALA A 63 -14.44 10.66 0.90
CA ALA A 63 -15.85 10.94 0.76
C ALA A 63 -16.13 11.56 -0.61
N SER A 64 -17.17 11.08 -1.30
CA SER A 64 -17.56 11.51 -2.63
C SER A 64 -19.08 11.62 -2.73
N SER A 65 -19.55 12.49 -3.62
CA SER A 65 -20.96 12.57 -4.02
C SER A 65 -21.13 12.43 -5.55
N ASN A 66 -20.06 11.98 -6.23
CA ASN A 66 -20.00 11.87 -7.68
C ASN A 66 -21.00 10.86 -8.26
N PHE A 67 -21.49 9.94 -7.43
CA PHE A 67 -22.52 8.95 -7.77
C PHE A 67 -23.94 9.38 -7.35
N ARG A 68 -24.16 10.69 -7.15
CA ARG A 68 -25.42 11.36 -6.77
C ARG A 68 -25.92 11.11 -5.35
N GLU A 69 -25.22 10.27 -4.61
CA GLU A 69 -25.46 9.97 -3.21
C GLU A 69 -24.16 10.23 -2.44
N PRO A 70 -24.20 10.81 -1.23
CA PRO A 70 -23.02 10.88 -0.38
C PRO A 70 -22.55 9.48 0.00
N GLY A 71 -21.28 9.18 -0.19
CA GLY A 71 -20.69 7.89 0.13
C GLY A 71 -19.15 7.95 0.15
N TRP A 72 -18.52 6.79 0.27
CA TRP A 72 -17.08 6.64 0.11
C TRP A 72 -16.74 6.16 -1.30
N SER A 73 -15.61 6.64 -1.82
CA SER A 73 -15.12 6.18 -3.11
C SER A 73 -13.64 5.88 -3.06
N GLU A 74 -13.26 4.86 -3.81
CA GLU A 74 -11.90 4.42 -4.02
C GLU A 74 -11.41 4.95 -5.37
N PHE A 75 -10.32 5.72 -5.33
CA PHE A 75 -9.69 6.33 -6.49
C PHE A 75 -8.37 5.59 -6.78
N LEU A 76 -8.32 4.89 -7.92
CA LEU A 76 -7.09 4.33 -8.49
C LEU A 76 -6.40 5.36 -9.37
N LEU A 77 -5.32 5.95 -8.87
CA LEU A 77 -4.43 6.80 -9.65
C LEU A 77 -3.45 5.92 -10.43
N VAL A 78 -3.24 6.21 -11.72
CA VAL A 78 -2.37 5.40 -12.58
C VAL A 78 -1.17 6.19 -13.07
N ALA A 79 0.02 5.85 -12.56
CA ALA A 79 1.30 6.31 -13.08
C ALA A 79 1.83 5.31 -14.11
N GLY A 80 1.57 5.56 -15.40
CA GLY A 80 2.03 4.68 -16.46
C GLY A 80 1.32 4.90 -17.79
N PRO A 81 1.44 3.95 -18.73
CA PRO A 81 0.76 4.04 -20.02
C PRO A 81 -0.76 4.15 -19.88
N ARG A 82 -1.38 5.04 -20.68
CA ARG A 82 -2.83 5.28 -20.67
C ARG A 82 -3.67 4.00 -20.84
N LYS A 83 -3.15 2.98 -21.52
CA LYS A 83 -3.82 1.67 -21.68
C LYS A 83 -4.17 1.01 -20.35
N VAL A 84 -3.35 1.22 -19.30
CA VAL A 84 -3.60 0.66 -17.96
C VAL A 84 -4.83 1.29 -17.32
N LEU A 85 -4.93 2.62 -17.36
CA LEU A 85 -6.10 3.36 -16.88
C LEU A 85 -7.39 2.90 -17.58
N LEU A 86 -7.34 2.80 -18.92
CA LEU A 86 -8.50 2.36 -19.71
C LEU A 86 -8.92 0.92 -19.38
N ALA A 87 -7.96 0.02 -19.20
CA ALA A 87 -8.24 -1.37 -18.87
C ALA A 87 -8.85 -1.53 -17.48
N LEU A 88 -8.39 -0.73 -16.50
CA LEU A 88 -8.99 -0.70 -15.15
C LEU A 88 -10.43 -0.18 -15.20
N GLY A 89 -10.67 0.94 -15.91
CA GLY A 89 -12.02 1.46 -16.10
C GLY A 89 -12.94 0.42 -16.72
N ALA A 90 -12.52 -0.23 -17.82
CA ALA A 90 -13.27 -1.31 -18.45
C ALA A 90 -13.39 -2.56 -17.57
N GLY A 91 -12.49 -2.76 -16.61
CA GLY A 91 -12.56 -3.83 -15.60
C GLY A 91 -13.78 -3.66 -14.72
N PHE A 92 -13.90 -2.49 -14.08
CA PHE A 92 -15.01 -2.17 -13.18
C PHE A 92 -16.33 -1.93 -13.91
N GLU A 93 -16.31 -1.29 -15.08
CA GLU A 93 -17.52 -1.02 -15.89
C GLU A 93 -18.27 -2.30 -16.29
N ARG A 94 -17.56 -3.43 -16.42
CA ARG A 94 -18.16 -4.73 -16.75
C ARG A 94 -18.84 -5.42 -15.57
N LEU A 95 -18.59 -4.97 -14.34
CA LEU A 95 -19.19 -5.59 -13.16
C LEU A 95 -20.64 -5.11 -13.01
N PRO A 96 -21.62 -6.02 -12.93
CA PRO A 96 -23.02 -5.64 -12.76
C PRO A 96 -23.22 -4.92 -11.42
N ALA A 97 -24.06 -3.88 -11.44
CA ALA A 97 -24.40 -3.05 -10.28
C ALA A 97 -23.27 -2.24 -9.63
N VAL A 98 -22.02 -2.33 -10.13
CA VAL A 98 -20.90 -1.52 -9.65
C VAL A 98 -20.90 -0.15 -10.33
N LYS A 99 -20.89 0.92 -9.53
CA LYS A 99 -20.79 2.29 -10.04
C LYS A 99 -19.31 2.66 -10.15
N SER A 100 -18.83 2.89 -11.38
CA SER A 100 -17.46 3.33 -11.64
C SER A 100 -17.39 4.39 -12.74
N ARG A 101 -16.33 5.19 -12.73
CA ARG A 101 -16.10 6.25 -13.74
C ARG A 101 -14.62 6.61 -13.85
N PHE A 102 -14.25 7.26 -14.94
CA PHE A 102 -13.04 8.09 -14.95
C PHE A 102 -13.33 9.38 -14.19
N SER A 103 -12.42 9.76 -13.29
CA SER A 103 -12.61 10.89 -12.38
C SER A 103 -11.45 11.88 -12.46
N ASP A 104 -11.47 12.85 -11.55
CA ASP A 104 -10.55 13.97 -11.52
C ASP A 104 -9.10 13.53 -11.27
N TYR A 105 -8.20 14.48 -11.50
CA TYR A 105 -6.78 14.27 -11.29
C TYR A 105 -6.42 14.43 -9.82
N VAL A 106 -5.83 13.39 -9.22
CA VAL A 106 -5.44 13.39 -7.81
C VAL A 106 -3.92 13.35 -7.69
N SER A 107 -3.38 14.08 -6.72
CA SER A 107 -1.95 14.04 -6.42
C SER A 107 -1.57 12.72 -5.73
N SER A 108 -0.49 12.07 -6.15
CA SER A 108 0.03 10.87 -5.47
C SER A 108 0.45 11.14 -4.02
N ALA A 109 0.71 12.39 -3.63
CA ALA A 109 1.07 12.73 -2.25
C ALA A 109 -0.07 12.47 -1.25
N ALA A 110 -1.32 12.38 -1.72
CA ALA A 110 -2.48 12.05 -0.89
C ALA A 110 -2.84 10.56 -0.90
N ALA A 111 -2.12 9.74 -1.69
CA ALA A 111 -2.50 8.37 -2.00
C ALA A 111 -1.44 7.36 -1.54
N LEU A 112 -1.87 6.16 -1.18
CA LEU A 112 -0.98 5.06 -0.84
C LEU A 112 -0.58 4.32 -2.10
N ARG A 113 0.70 3.97 -2.24
CA ARG A 113 1.15 3.12 -3.35
C ARG A 113 0.64 1.70 -3.12
N ALA A 114 -0.24 1.22 -3.99
CA ALA A 114 -1.03 0.00 -3.76
C ALA A 114 -0.64 -1.16 -4.67
N PHE A 115 -0.28 -0.88 -5.93
CA PHE A 115 0.11 -1.91 -6.88
C PHE A 115 1.25 -1.42 -7.77
N HIS A 116 2.06 -2.35 -8.27
CA HIS A 116 3.07 -2.05 -9.27
C HIS A 116 3.14 -3.18 -10.30
N VAL A 117 3.21 -2.83 -11.58
CA VAL A 117 3.42 -3.78 -12.67
C VAL A 117 4.83 -3.58 -13.19
N GLU A 118 5.62 -4.65 -13.21
CA GLU A 118 6.96 -4.67 -13.79
C GLU A 118 7.40 -6.10 -14.09
N GLY A 119 7.99 -6.31 -15.27
CA GLY A 119 8.62 -7.58 -15.63
C GLY A 119 7.61 -8.71 -15.83
N GLY A 120 6.43 -8.39 -16.34
CA GLY A 120 5.34 -9.34 -16.54
C GLY A 120 4.64 -9.80 -15.25
N LEU A 121 4.95 -9.16 -14.12
CA LEU A 121 4.37 -9.48 -12.81
C LEU A 121 3.66 -8.28 -12.20
N VAL A 122 2.66 -8.58 -11.38
CA VAL A 122 2.01 -7.60 -10.49
C VAL A 122 2.58 -7.77 -9.10
N TRP A 123 2.97 -6.66 -8.51
CA TRP A 123 3.60 -6.53 -7.21
C TRP A 123 2.65 -5.78 -6.27
N GLU A 124 2.60 -6.23 -5.04
CA GLU A 124 1.80 -5.67 -3.95
C GLU A 124 2.70 -5.37 -2.74
N PRO A 125 2.40 -4.34 -1.93
CA PRO A 125 3.15 -4.07 -0.72
C PRO A 125 2.91 -5.19 0.30
N GLU A 126 3.97 -5.85 0.75
CA GLU A 126 3.93 -6.70 1.95
C GLU A 126 4.11 -5.82 3.19
N ASP A 127 5.05 -4.88 3.11
CA ASP A 127 5.35 -3.89 4.14
C ASP A 127 5.88 -2.59 3.49
N ALA A 128 6.39 -1.66 4.31
CA ALA A 128 6.89 -0.37 3.83
C ALA A 128 8.05 -0.47 2.82
N ASN A 129 8.85 -1.53 2.87
CA ASN A 129 10.07 -1.72 2.08
C ASN A 129 10.08 -2.99 1.25
N THR A 130 9.13 -3.91 1.46
CA THR A 130 9.05 -5.19 0.78
C THR A 130 7.77 -5.27 -0.05
N TRP A 131 7.94 -5.68 -1.30
CA TRP A 131 6.88 -5.93 -2.24
C TRP A 131 6.92 -7.40 -2.63
N TYR A 132 5.76 -8.02 -2.77
CA TYR A 132 5.64 -9.41 -3.15
C TYR A 132 4.80 -9.56 -4.42
N SER A 133 5.03 -10.65 -5.13
CA SER A 133 4.23 -11.08 -6.27
C SER A 133 3.89 -12.55 -6.10
N ASN A 134 2.63 -12.88 -6.37
CA ASN A 134 2.17 -14.27 -6.45
C ASN A 134 2.43 -14.91 -7.82
N GLY A 135 3.21 -14.24 -8.68
CA GLY A 135 3.64 -14.80 -9.95
C GLY A 135 4.14 -16.23 -9.78
N GLN A 136 3.38 -17.19 -10.30
CA GLN A 136 3.87 -18.54 -10.51
C GLN A 136 5.03 -18.43 -11.49
N ASN A 137 6.24 -18.53 -10.96
CA ASN A 137 7.39 -18.73 -11.80
C ASN A 137 7.29 -20.17 -12.31
N LEU A 138 7.13 -20.33 -13.63
CA LEU A 138 7.14 -21.62 -14.33
C LEU A 138 8.48 -22.40 -14.12
N ALA A 139 9.46 -21.79 -13.43
CA ALA A 139 10.74 -22.36 -13.07
C ALA A 139 10.76 -23.10 -11.70
N ASP A 140 9.73 -22.95 -10.86
CA ASP A 140 9.65 -23.61 -9.54
C ASP A 140 8.89 -24.97 -9.59
N LEU A 141 8.59 -25.48 -10.79
CA LEU A 141 7.91 -26.78 -11.00
C LEU A 141 8.87 -27.93 -11.35
N THR A 142 10.19 -27.77 -11.19
CA THR A 142 11.16 -28.85 -11.47
C THR A 142 11.91 -29.37 -10.26
N ASP A 143 11.74 -28.83 -9.06
CA ASP A 143 12.38 -29.37 -7.86
C ASP A 143 11.41 -29.29 -6.68
N GLU A 144 10.47 -30.24 -6.62
CA GLU A 144 9.96 -30.90 -5.41
C GLU A 144 8.75 -31.77 -5.80
N ALA A 145 9.08 -32.89 -6.44
CA ALA A 145 8.21 -34.04 -6.57
C ALA A 145 8.77 -35.16 -5.69
N GLU A 146 8.56 -35.07 -4.36
CA GLU A 146 8.61 -36.21 -3.42
C GLU A 146 7.64 -35.85 -2.27
N ASP A 147 6.38 -36.29 -2.32
CA ASP A 147 5.85 -37.57 -1.79
C ASP A 147 5.48 -37.48 -0.29
N ASP A 148 4.17 -37.36 0.01
CA ASP A 148 3.39 -38.29 0.84
C ASP A 148 2.04 -37.65 1.30
N PRO A 149 0.88 -38.09 0.78
CA PRO A 149 -0.44 -37.66 1.22
C PRO A 149 -0.98 -38.59 2.33
N GLN A 150 -1.36 -38.04 3.47
CA GLN A 150 -2.09 -38.75 4.53
C GLN A 150 -3.27 -37.89 5.03
N PRO A 151 -4.38 -38.51 5.45
CA PRO A 151 -5.70 -38.26 4.89
C PRO A 151 -6.64 -37.45 5.80
N LEU A 152 -7.69 -36.93 5.17
CA LEU A 152 -8.91 -36.43 5.80
C LEU A 152 -9.61 -37.55 6.57
N GLU A 153 -9.92 -37.34 7.84
CA GLU A 153 -11.00 -38.04 8.54
C GLU A 153 -12.14 -37.04 8.76
N GLU A 154 -13.23 -37.30 8.06
CA GLU A 154 -14.59 -36.80 8.32
C GLU A 154 -15.21 -37.63 9.46
N ASP A 155 -16.16 -37.00 10.16
CA ASP A 155 -17.39 -37.56 10.78
C ASP A 155 -17.75 -36.68 12.01
N GLU A 156 -18.76 -35.81 11.93
CA GLU A 156 -20.20 -36.10 12.24
C GLU A 156 -20.39 -36.31 13.77
N GLU A 157 -21.28 -35.67 14.54
CA GLU A 157 -22.57 -34.99 14.36
C GLU A 157 -22.94 -34.31 15.70
N GLU A 158 -23.80 -33.27 15.63
CA GLU A 158 -24.93 -32.87 16.53
C GLU A 158 -24.72 -32.78 18.07
N GLU A 159 -25.27 -31.85 18.85
CA GLU A 159 -26.67 -31.41 18.94
C GLU A 159 -26.76 -30.20 19.91
N ASP A 160 -27.85 -29.45 19.82
CA ASP A 160 -28.17 -28.18 20.49
C ASP A 160 -28.31 -28.23 22.03
N GLU A 161 -28.03 -27.12 22.74
CA GLU A 161 -28.78 -26.75 23.96
C GLU A 161 -28.63 -25.24 24.32
N ASP A 162 -29.74 -24.52 24.20
CA ASP A 162 -30.01 -23.12 24.54
C ASP A 162 -30.37 -22.97 26.03
N TRP A 163 -29.70 -22.10 26.82
CA TRP A 163 -30.24 -21.55 28.08
C TRP A 163 -29.63 -20.19 28.50
N GLU A 164 -30.42 -19.15 28.25
CA GLU A 164 -30.75 -17.98 29.08
C GLU A 164 -29.71 -16.91 29.52
N ALA A 165 -30.21 -15.67 29.39
CA ALA A 165 -29.62 -14.37 29.64
C ALA A 165 -29.38 -14.03 31.12
N GLU A 166 -28.30 -13.28 31.39
CA GLU A 166 -28.29 -12.25 32.42
C GLU A 166 -27.60 -10.97 31.90
N GLU A 167 -28.36 -9.87 31.92
CA GLU A 167 -27.89 -8.49 31.76
C GLU A 167 -27.12 -8.05 33.02
N ALA A 168 -26.01 -7.33 32.84
CA ALA A 168 -25.52 -6.40 33.84
C ALA A 168 -24.92 -5.17 33.14
N GLU A 169 -25.45 -4.01 33.51
CA GLU A 169 -25.18 -2.70 32.96
C GLU A 169 -23.75 -2.17 33.23
N ALA A 170 -23.43 -1.14 32.46
CA ALA A 170 -22.20 -0.36 32.43
C ALA A 170 -21.86 0.33 33.76
N GLU A 171 -20.58 0.62 33.97
CA GLU A 171 -20.13 1.99 34.29
C GLU A 171 -18.61 2.14 34.04
N ASP A 172 -18.29 3.32 33.49
CA ASP A 172 -17.00 3.80 33.00
C ASP A 172 -15.94 3.96 34.10
N GLU A 173 -14.67 3.93 33.68
CA GLU A 173 -13.63 4.95 33.98
C GLU A 173 -12.23 4.33 33.82
N GLN A 174 -11.61 4.53 32.65
CA GLN A 174 -10.16 4.41 32.52
C GLN A 174 -9.57 5.58 31.73
N ASP A 175 -8.96 6.48 32.51
CA ASP A 175 -7.72 7.17 32.19
C ASP A 175 -6.78 6.27 31.36
N ALA A 176 -6.37 6.75 30.18
CA ALA A 176 -5.06 6.42 29.61
C ALA A 176 -4.66 7.44 28.54
N ASP A 177 -3.82 8.36 28.98
CA ASP A 177 -2.78 9.08 28.25
C ASP A 177 -2.46 8.52 26.84
N GLN A 178 -2.63 9.38 25.83
CA GLN A 178 -2.34 9.11 24.42
C GLN A 178 -0.82 8.95 24.21
N SER A 179 -0.28 7.79 24.57
CA SER A 179 1.05 7.40 24.09
C SER A 179 0.91 6.88 22.66
N VAL A 180 1.33 7.71 21.71
CA VAL A 180 1.52 7.32 20.31
C VAL A 180 2.60 6.24 20.30
N THR A 181 2.24 4.97 20.32
CA THR A 181 3.20 3.87 20.19
C THR A 181 3.73 3.90 18.76
N ALA A 182 4.84 4.63 18.57
CA ALA A 182 5.66 4.54 17.39
C ALA A 182 6.11 3.08 17.26
N ASN A 183 5.42 2.32 16.42
CA ASN A 183 5.70 0.93 16.14
C ASN A 183 7.18 0.83 15.74
N GLU A 184 8.01 0.20 16.58
CA GLU A 184 9.46 0.12 16.38
C GLU A 184 9.78 -0.83 15.23
N ARG A 185 9.51 -0.38 13.99
CA ARG A 185 9.87 -1.06 12.76
C ARG A 185 11.40 -1.03 12.63
N ARG A 186 12.06 -2.14 13.01
CA ARG A 186 13.50 -2.31 12.80
C ARG A 186 13.81 -2.32 11.30
N ALA A 187 14.70 -1.44 10.88
CA ALA A 187 15.14 -1.36 9.49
C ALA A 187 15.94 -2.62 9.09
N ALA A 188 15.57 -3.26 7.98
CA ALA A 188 16.27 -4.45 7.48
C ALA A 188 17.71 -4.15 6.99
N ARG A 189 18.01 -2.89 6.64
CA ARG A 189 19.35 -2.44 6.21
C ARG A 189 19.64 -1.03 6.73
N TYR A 190 20.76 -0.88 7.42
CA TYR A 190 21.26 0.40 7.88
C TYR A 190 22.26 0.96 6.87
N ARG A 191 21.93 2.07 6.22
CA ARG A 191 22.87 2.83 5.38
C ARG A 191 23.25 4.12 6.11
N ALA A 192 24.54 4.30 6.35
CA ALA A 192 25.03 5.55 6.90
C ALA A 192 24.89 6.67 5.86
N ALA A 193 24.21 7.75 6.22
CA ALA A 193 24.18 8.96 5.40
C ALA A 193 25.60 9.49 5.18
N ARG A 194 25.89 10.00 3.98
CA ARG A 194 27.19 10.60 3.68
C ARG A 194 27.38 11.88 4.50
N SER A 195 28.60 12.13 4.99
CA SER A 195 28.93 13.28 5.84
C SER A 195 28.70 14.63 5.16
N ASP A 196 28.84 14.70 3.83
CA ASP A 196 28.66 15.89 3.01
C ASP A 196 27.21 16.13 2.54
N ALA A 197 26.31 15.17 2.77
CA ALA A 197 24.91 15.32 2.41
C ALA A 197 24.24 16.46 3.20
N LYS A 198 23.30 17.15 2.55
CA LYS A 198 22.44 18.15 3.20
C LYS A 198 21.36 17.48 4.03
N VAL A 199 21.01 18.10 5.16
CA VAL A 199 19.89 17.66 6.02
C VAL A 199 18.58 17.62 5.25
N SER A 200 18.32 18.59 4.36
CA SER A 200 17.12 18.60 3.51
C SER A 200 17.05 17.39 2.58
N SER A 201 18.17 16.97 2.00
CA SER A 201 18.22 15.79 1.12
C SER A 201 17.93 14.50 1.89
N ILE A 202 18.41 14.38 3.13
CA ILE A 202 18.10 13.21 3.96
C ILE A 202 16.65 13.20 4.41
N ARG A 203 16.08 14.36 4.78
CA ARG A 203 14.65 14.47 5.11
C ARG A 203 13.77 14.05 3.95
N ALA A 204 14.03 14.59 2.76
CA ALA A 204 13.29 14.24 1.56
C ALA A 204 13.40 12.74 1.24
N ALA A 205 14.58 12.14 1.40
CA ALA A 205 14.75 10.70 1.20
C ALA A 205 13.98 9.86 2.23
N ILE A 206 13.93 10.29 3.49
CA ILE A 206 13.11 9.62 4.52
C ILE A 206 11.63 9.77 4.18
N GLU A 207 11.18 10.97 3.81
CA GLU A 207 9.80 11.23 3.41
C GLU A 207 9.39 10.36 2.21
N GLU A 208 10.25 10.25 1.19
CA GLU A 208 10.03 9.41 0.02
C GLU A 208 9.98 7.92 0.37
N VAL A 209 10.95 7.42 1.13
CA VAL A 209 11.06 5.98 1.48
C VAL A 209 9.89 5.54 2.36
N PHE A 210 9.46 6.38 3.29
CA PHE A 210 8.39 6.03 4.24
C PHE A 210 7.00 6.54 3.80
N GLY A 211 6.88 7.18 2.63
CA GLY A 211 5.61 7.71 2.14
C GLY A 211 5.03 8.82 3.02
N LEU A 212 5.89 9.61 3.67
CA LEU A 212 5.47 10.68 4.57
C LEU A 212 5.22 11.99 3.79
N PRO A 213 4.31 12.87 4.27
CA PRO A 213 4.09 14.18 3.66
C PRO A 213 5.37 15.03 3.62
N ALA A 214 5.52 15.83 2.57
CA ALA A 214 6.68 16.71 2.43
C ALA A 214 6.81 17.68 3.62
N GLY A 215 7.98 17.72 4.25
CA GLY A 215 8.27 18.55 5.41
C GLY A 215 7.82 17.97 6.76
N SER A 216 7.27 16.76 6.80
CA SER A 216 6.87 16.12 8.07
C SER A 216 8.05 15.57 8.87
N VAL A 217 9.25 15.49 8.28
CA VAL A 217 10.44 14.93 8.93
C VAL A 217 11.39 16.01 9.43
N ALA A 218 11.77 15.94 10.70
CA ALA A 218 12.79 16.77 11.31
C ALA A 218 13.99 15.93 11.79
N LEU A 219 15.21 16.41 11.53
CA LEU A 219 16.43 15.87 12.12
C LEU A 219 16.88 16.82 13.24
N CYS A 220 16.90 16.30 14.46
CA CYS A 220 17.18 17.08 15.67
C CYS A 220 18.55 16.76 16.27
N GLY A 221 19.17 17.77 16.87
CA GLY A 221 20.34 17.59 17.73
C GLY A 221 19.96 17.04 19.11
N PRO A 222 20.95 16.84 20.00
CA PRO A 222 20.70 16.42 21.39
C PRO A 222 19.86 17.43 22.19
N ASP A 223 19.85 18.70 21.77
CA ASP A 223 19.00 19.77 22.30
C ASP A 223 17.53 19.67 21.87
N ARG A 224 17.14 18.62 21.15
CA ARG A 224 15.83 18.41 20.51
C ARG A 224 15.44 19.51 19.52
N ARG A 225 16.37 20.38 19.12
CA ARG A 225 16.10 21.42 18.12
C ARG A 225 16.38 20.90 16.71
N ALA A 226 15.44 21.15 15.82
CA ALA A 226 15.59 20.80 14.41
C ALA A 226 16.73 21.58 13.77
N LEU A 227 17.60 20.88 13.03
CA LEU A 227 18.62 21.54 12.22
C LEU A 227 18.00 22.24 11.00
N ARG A 228 18.68 23.27 10.49
CA ARG A 228 18.30 23.89 9.21
C ARG A 228 18.57 22.94 8.05
N GLY A 229 17.77 23.04 6.98
CA GLY A 229 17.86 22.15 5.83
C GLY A 229 19.17 22.24 5.04
N ASP A 230 19.84 23.39 5.06
CA ASP A 230 21.13 23.65 4.42
C ASP A 230 22.34 23.13 5.21
N ALA A 231 22.14 22.73 6.47
CA ALA A 231 23.19 22.11 7.28
C ALA A 231 23.61 20.74 6.70
N ARG A 232 24.85 20.33 7.00
CA ARG A 232 25.38 19.02 6.58
C ARG A 232 25.19 17.97 7.66
N ILE A 233 25.10 16.70 7.26
CA ILE A 233 25.04 15.56 8.18
C ILE A 233 26.26 15.48 9.10
N ARG A 234 27.46 15.89 8.63
CA ARG A 234 28.64 16.03 9.51
C ARG A 234 28.37 16.96 10.69
N THR A 235 27.67 18.07 10.48
CA THR A 235 27.33 19.02 11.55
C THR A 235 26.38 18.41 12.56
N LEU A 236 25.41 17.62 12.10
CA LEU A 236 24.49 16.89 12.98
C LEU A 236 25.23 15.87 13.85
N ARG A 237 26.08 15.03 13.24
CA ARG A 237 26.88 14.03 13.96
C ARG A 237 27.79 14.66 15.00
N LYS A 238 28.52 15.71 14.61
CA LYS A 238 29.40 16.44 15.52
C LYS A 238 28.66 16.93 16.77
N ARG A 239 27.44 17.45 16.63
CA ARG A 239 26.63 17.87 17.79
C ARG A 239 26.27 16.71 18.72
N TRP A 240 26.03 15.52 18.18
CA TRP A 240 25.74 14.31 18.95
C TRP A 240 27.00 13.67 19.56
N GLU A 241 28.19 13.91 18.97
CA GLU A 241 29.48 13.47 19.50
C GLU A 241 30.01 14.38 20.62
N GLU A 242 29.67 15.68 20.59
CA GLU A 242 30.10 16.70 21.58
C GLU A 242 29.14 16.84 22.77
N SER A 243 28.11 16.01 22.88
CA SER A 243 27.10 16.02 23.95
C SER A 243 27.27 14.87 24.91
#